data_AF-A0A1L5PHJ8-F1
#
_entry.id   AF-A0A1L5PHJ8-F1
#
_cell.length_a   1.000
_cell.length_b   1.000
_cell.length_c   1.000
_cell.angle_alpha   90.00
_cell.angle_beta   90.00
_cell.angle_gamma   90.00
#
_symmetry.space_group_name_H-M   'P 1'
#
loop_
_entity.id
_entity.type
_entity.pdbx_description
1 polymer ?
#
loop_
_entity_poly.entity_id
_entity_poly.type
_entity_poly.pdbx_seq_one_letter_code
_entity_poly.pdbx_strand_id
1 'polypeptide(L)' 'MRDKSARQQGRRVTALIDNIPVERAAATARSIYGDCAKTAVAWCAIHARSDERSGDFAFWVRVFRHLGNDG' A
#
# COMPACT_ATOMS: atom_id res chain seq x y z
N MET A 1 -8.51 22.39 -15.63
CA MET A 1 -9.01 21.17 -14.97
C MET A 1 -7.90 20.12 -14.89
N ARG A 2 -7.17 20.10 -13.76
CA ARG A 2 -6.31 19.01 -13.30
C ARG A 2 -5.87 19.40 -11.89
N ASP A 3 -6.71 19.08 -10.92
CA ASP A 3 -6.40 19.29 -9.51
C ASP A 3 -5.19 18.42 -9.14
N LYS A 4 -4.05 19.07 -8.91
CA LYS A 4 -2.79 18.43 -8.50
C LYS A 4 -2.67 18.31 -6.98
N SER A 5 -3.64 18.85 -6.23
CA SER A 5 -3.60 18.99 -4.78
C SER A 5 -3.77 17.65 -4.05
N ALA A 6 -4.45 16.68 -4.68
CA ALA A 6 -4.59 15.33 -4.14
C ALA A 6 -3.29 14.50 -4.16
N ARG A 7 -2.26 14.90 -4.92
CA ARG A 7 -0.99 14.14 -5.02
C ARG A 7 0.03 14.48 -3.93
N GLN A 8 -0.09 15.66 -3.30
CA GLN A 8 0.87 16.12 -2.29
C GLN A 8 0.63 15.46 -0.92
N GLN A 9 -0.59 15.00 -0.65
CA GLN A 9 -0.94 14.35 0.63
C GLN A 9 -0.35 12.92 0.77
N GLY A 10 0.11 12.32 -0.33
CA GLY A 10 0.80 11.01 -0.33
C GLY A 10 2.22 11.03 0.22
N ARG A 11 2.81 12.21 0.52
CA ARG A 11 4.20 12.33 0.98
C ARG A 11 4.39 12.10 2.49
N ARG A 12 3.31 12.03 3.28
CA ARG A 12 3.40 11.94 4.76
C ARG A 12 3.18 10.54 5.34
N VAL A 13 2.63 9.59 4.57
CA VAL A 13 2.41 8.23 5.07
C VAL A 13 3.58 7.29 4.76
N THR A 14 4.41 7.61 3.75
CA THR A 14 5.49 6.73 3.27
C THR A 14 6.76 6.72 4.11
N ALA A 15 7.01 7.73 4.96
CA ALA A 15 8.26 7.81 5.72
C ALA A 15 8.25 7.05 7.06
N LEU A 16 7.12 6.46 7.46
CA LEU A 16 7.00 5.67 8.70
C LEU A 16 7.00 4.14 8.44
N ILE A 17 7.05 3.71 7.18
CA ILE A 17 6.92 2.29 6.78
C ILE A 17 8.24 1.57 6.49
N ASP A 18 9.39 2.25 6.58
CA ASP A 18 10.71 1.67 6.24
C ASP A 18 11.11 0.44 7.09
N ASN A 19 10.34 0.07 8.11
CA ASN A 19 10.55 -1.15 8.90
C ASN A 19 9.26 -1.85 9.36
N ILE A 20 8.14 -1.68 8.65
CA ILE A 20 6.92 -2.41 9.01
C ILE A 20 6.97 -3.81 8.36
N PRO A 21 6.89 -4.91 9.14
CA PRO A 21 6.83 -6.25 8.59
C PRO A 21 5.53 -6.46 7.80
N VAL A 22 5.60 -7.29 6.75
CA VAL A 22 4.51 -7.52 5.79
C VAL A 22 3.21 -7.94 6.48
N GLU A 23 3.33 -8.73 7.53
CA GLU A 23 2.25 -9.25 8.37
C GLU A 23 1.53 -8.12 9.12
N ARG A 24 2.31 -7.18 9.68
CA ARG A 24 1.74 -6.00 10.36
C ARG A 24 1.06 -5.08 9.36
N ALA A 25 1.65 -4.86 8.19
CA ALA A 25 1.03 -4.07 7.14
C ALA A 25 -0.27 -4.70 6.64
N ALA A 26 -0.30 -6.03 6.47
CA ALA A 26 -1.51 -6.76 6.10
C ALA A 26 -2.59 -6.69 7.19
N ALA A 27 -2.22 -6.92 8.45
CA ALA A 27 -3.15 -6.81 9.59
C ALA A 27 -3.72 -5.40 9.73
N THR A 28 -2.90 -4.37 9.57
CA THR A 28 -3.36 -2.97 9.56
C THR A 28 -4.28 -2.70 8.37
N ALA A 29 -3.94 -3.16 7.17
CA ALA A 29 -4.80 -3.01 6.00
C ALA A 29 -6.16 -3.69 6.21
N ARG A 30 -6.19 -4.89 6.80
CA ARG A 30 -7.42 -5.62 7.12
C ARG A 30 -8.23 -4.93 8.23
N SER A 31 -7.56 -4.34 9.22
CA SER A 31 -8.20 -3.58 10.29
C SER A 31 -8.84 -2.27 9.79
N ILE A 32 -8.17 -1.57 8.87
CA ILE A 32 -8.65 -0.28 8.33
C ILE A 32 -9.70 -0.48 7.23
N TYR A 33 -9.43 -1.40 6.29
CA TYR A 33 -10.21 -1.54 5.06
C TYR A 33 -11.14 -2.76 5.05
N GLY A 34 -11.04 -3.67 6.03
CA GLY A 34 -11.83 -4.90 6.08
C GLY A 34 -11.67 -5.72 4.80
N ASP A 35 -12.80 -6.05 4.16
CA ASP A 35 -12.86 -6.82 2.92
C ASP A 35 -12.17 -6.11 1.73
N CYS A 36 -12.06 -4.79 1.78
CA CYS A 36 -11.41 -3.99 0.75
C CYS A 36 -9.87 -3.93 0.88
N ALA A 37 -9.28 -4.61 1.88
CA ALA A 37 -7.84 -4.55 2.15
C ALA A 37 -6.99 -4.97 0.94
N LYS A 38 -7.40 -5.99 0.19
CA LYS A 38 -6.70 -6.43 -1.04
C LYS A 38 -6.68 -5.33 -2.10
N THR A 39 -7.82 -4.68 -2.31
CA THR A 39 -7.96 -3.59 -3.29
C THR A 39 -7.12 -2.38 -2.90
N ALA A 40 -7.12 -2.00 -1.62
CA ALA A 40 -6.33 -0.89 -1.11
C ALA A 40 -4.82 -1.14 -1.30
N VAL A 41 -4.34 -2.35 -0.97
CA VAL A 41 -2.94 -2.72 -1.14
C VAL A 41 -2.54 -2.80 -2.62
N ALA A 42 -3.41 -3.32 -3.48
CA ALA A 42 -3.18 -3.33 -4.93
C ALA A 42 -3.07 -1.91 -5.50
N TRP A 43 -3.92 -0.99 -5.03
CA TRP A 43 -3.87 0.42 -5.39
C TRP A 43 -2.53 1.07 -4.99
N CYS A 44 -2.05 0.79 -3.76
CA CYS A 44 -0.73 1.24 -3.30
C CYS A 44 0.41 0.72 -4.17
N ALA A 45 0.36 -0.54 -4.59
CA ALA A 45 1.35 -1.12 -5.50
C ALA A 45 1.37 -0.40 -6.87
N ILE A 46 0.19 -0.15 -7.46
CA ILE A 46 0.07 0.55 -8.76
C ILE A 46 0.63 1.97 -8.66
N HIS A 47 0.34 2.68 -7.57
CA HIS A 47 0.88 4.01 -7.31
C HIS A 47 2.40 3.99 -7.12
N ALA A 48 2.94 3.04 -6.35
CA ALA A 48 4.38 2.89 -6.17
C ALA A 48 5.11 2.64 -7.49
N ARG A 49 4.54 1.81 -8.38
CA ARG A 49 5.08 1.57 -9.72
C ARG A 49 5.03 2.83 -10.60
N SER A 50 3.96 3.61 -10.50
CA SER A 50 3.79 4.87 -11.24
C SER A 50 4.79 5.94 -10.80
N ASP A 51 5.18 5.91 -9.51
CA ASP A 51 6.17 6.80 -8.91
C ASP A 51 7.61 6.26 -9.03
N GLU A 52 7.84 5.19 -9.82
CA GLU A 52 9.15 4.53 -10.03
C GLU A 52 9.82 4.00 -8.74
N ARG A 53 9.04 3.84 -7.65
CA ARG A 53 9.48 3.25 -6.37
C ARG A 53 9.37 1.73 -6.42
N SER A 54 10.34 1.10 -7.08
CA SER A 54 10.40 -0.36 -7.26
C SER A 54 10.44 -1.16 -5.95
N GLY A 55 11.07 -0.61 -4.90
CA GLY A 55 11.09 -1.21 -3.55
C GLY A 55 9.71 -1.26 -2.90
N ASP A 56 9.00 -0.14 -2.90
CA ASP A 56 7.63 -0.03 -2.38
C ASP A 56 6.67 -0.94 -3.16
N PHE A 57 6.83 -1.01 -4.49
CA PHE A 57 6.03 -1.92 -5.32
C PHE A 57 6.20 -3.37 -4.87
N ALA A 58 7.45 -3.84 -4.74
CA ALA A 58 7.72 -5.21 -4.30
C ALA A 58 7.19 -5.48 -2.88
N PHE A 59 7.26 -4.50 -1.98
CA PHE A 59 6.68 -4.58 -0.65
C PHE A 59 5.16 -4.75 -0.69
N TRP A 60 4.44 -3.87 -1.38
CA TRP A 60 2.97 -3.95 -1.46
C TRP A 60 2.49 -5.22 -2.17
N VAL A 61 3.24 -5.74 -3.15
CA VAL A 61 2.95 -7.05 -3.76
C VAL A 61 3.08 -8.19 -2.75
N ARG A 62 4.07 -8.14 -1.83
CA ARG A 62 4.19 -9.15 -0.75
C ARG A 62 3.02 -9.07 0.23
N VAL A 63 2.61 -7.85 0.63
CA VAL A 63 1.43 -7.63 1.48
C VAL A 63 0.16 -8.15 0.81
N PHE A 64 -0.01 -7.89 -0.49
CA PHE A 64 -1.16 -8.39 -1.26
C PHE A 64 -1.22 -9.92 -1.26
N ARG A 65 -0.09 -10.58 -1.48
CA ARG A 65 0.00 -12.05 -1.45
C ARG A 65 -0.30 -12.62 -0.07
N HIS A 66 0.15 -11.95 1.00
CA HIS A 66 -0.14 -12.36 2.37
C HIS A 66 -1.65 -12.32 2.66
N LEU A 67 -2.33 -11.23 2.30
CA LEU A 67 -3.79 -11.13 2.39
C LEU A 67 -4.52 -12.18 1.53
N GLY A 68 -3.88 -12.68 0.48
CA GLY A 68 -4.36 -13.73 -0.42
C GLY A 68 -4.54 -15.09 0.22
N ASN A 69 -3.71 -15.40 1.22
CA ASN A 69 -3.52 -16.74 1.76
C ASN A 69 -4.31 -17.00 3.07
N ASP A 70 -5.05 -16.00 3.57
CA ASP A 70 -5.95 -16.11 4.74
C ASP A 70 -7.40 -16.43 4.33
N GLY A 71 -7.59 -17.09 3.19
CA GLY A 71 -8.88 -17.49 2.63
C GLY A 71 -9.21 -18.94 2.93
#